data_AF-A0A7Z9QZY7-F1
#
_entry.id   AF-A0A7Z9QZY7-F1
#
_cell.length_a   1.000
_cell.length_b   1.000
_cell.length_c   1.000
_cell.angle_alpha   90.00
_cell.angle_beta   90.00
_cell.angle_gamma   90.00
#
_symmetry.space_group_name_H-M   'P 1'
#
loop_
_entity.id
_entity.type
_entity.pdbx_description
1 polymer ?
#
loop_
_entity_poly.entity_id
_entity_poly.type
_entity_poly.pdbx_seq_one_letter_code
_entity_poly.pdbx_strand_id
1 'polypeptide(L)'
;MPDYNNAILMGRLTRDPDFRITPSGHPKTVTVITVNHDWIDQQTDENNNTVCFIDIEATGTADDKALLLKVVEDAKQQADISVDQLENKSQSLFGTDDIRALSDVQLKRIANTILAK
;
A
#
# COMPACT_ATOMS: atom_id res chain seq x y z
N MET A 1 -10.20 -5.98 31.99
CA MET A 1 -9.97 -4.96 30.96
C MET A 1 -10.99 -5.21 29.86
N PRO A 2 -12.11 -4.46 29.80
CA PRO A 2 -13.15 -4.70 28.82
C PRO A 2 -12.88 -4.05 27.45
N ASP A 3 -11.96 -3.07 27.36
CA ASP A 3 -12.03 -2.06 26.29
C ASP A 3 -10.75 -1.87 25.45
N TYR A 4 -9.92 -2.90 25.28
CA TYR A 4 -8.78 -2.82 24.34
C TYR A 4 -8.97 -3.80 23.18
N ASN A 5 -9.57 -3.30 22.10
CA ASN A 5 -9.73 -4.03 20.85
C ASN A 5 -9.13 -3.21 19.70
N ASN A 6 -7.81 -3.33 19.53
CA ASN A 6 -7.08 -2.71 18.44
C ASN A 6 -6.48 -3.78 17.54
N ALA A 7 -6.65 -3.62 16.23
CA ALA A 7 -5.99 -4.42 15.22
C ALA A 7 -5.21 -3.49 14.29
N ILE A 8 -3.95 -3.84 14.02
CA ILE A 8 -3.11 -3.16 13.03
C ILE A 8 -3.03 -4.08 11.82
N LEU A 9 -3.46 -3.59 10.66
CA LEU A 9 -3.50 -4.34 9.42
C LEU A 9 -2.57 -3.68 8.40
N MET A 10 -1.74 -4.50 7.74
CA MET A 10 -0.88 -4.07 6.64
C MET A 10 -1.10 -5.02 5.47
N GLY A 11 -1.65 -4.49 4.38
CA GLY A 11 -2.04 -5.28 3.23
C GLY A 11 -2.24 -4.42 1.99
N ARG A 12 -2.72 -5.05 0.92
CA ARG A 12 -3.05 -4.38 -0.34
C ARG A 12 -4.55 -4.19 -0.44
N LEU A 13 -4.99 -3.06 -1.00
CA LEU A 13 -6.39 -2.85 -1.34
C LEU A 13 -6.71 -3.63 -2.61
N THR A 14 -7.82 -4.38 -2.60
CA THR A 14 -8.25 -5.13 -3.80
C THR A 14 -9.08 -4.29 -4.76
N ARG A 15 -9.57 -3.14 -4.28
CA ARG A 15 -10.37 -2.17 -5.01
C ARG A 15 -10.30 -0.81 -4.32
N ASP A 16 -10.67 0.23 -5.05
CA ASP A 16 -10.86 1.55 -4.47
C ASP A 16 -11.91 1.52 -3.35
N PRO A 17 -11.67 2.21 -2.22
CA PRO A 17 -12.66 2.33 -1.16
C PRO A 17 -13.92 3.05 -1.65
N ASP A 18 -15.09 2.48 -1.36
CA ASP A 18 -16.39 3.10 -1.64
C ASP A 18 -16.76 4.06 -0.52
N PHE A 19 -16.71 5.36 -0.81
CA PHE A 19 -17.08 6.43 0.11
C PHE A 19 -18.49 6.94 -0.17
N ARG A 20 -19.34 6.95 0.86
CA ARG A 20 -20.73 7.43 0.77
C ARG A 20 -21.18 8.17 2.02
N ILE A 21 -22.14 9.07 1.85
CA ILE A 21 -22.87 9.70 2.95
C ILE A 21 -24.21 8.99 3.11
N THR A 22 -24.47 8.48 4.31
CA THR A 22 -25.75 7.86 4.66
C THR A 22 -26.89 8.89 4.67
N PRO A 23 -28.17 8.49 4.51
CA PRO A 23 -29.31 9.41 4.64
C PRO A 23 -29.36 10.15 5.99
N SER A 24 -28.80 9.54 7.04
CA SER A 24 -28.61 10.14 8.37
C SER A 24 -27.48 11.18 8.44
N GLY A 25 -26.76 11.44 7.34
CA GLY A 25 -25.68 12.43 7.28
C GLY A 25 -24.30 11.92 7.71
N HIS A 26 -24.17 10.64 8.08
CA HIS A 26 -22.91 10.05 8.53
C HIS A 26 -22.08 9.51 7.35
N PRO A 27 -20.76 9.79 7.29
CA PRO A 27 -19.86 9.20 6.32
C PRO A 27 -19.62 7.72 6.61
N LYS A 28 -19.58 6.93 5.54
CA LYS A 28 -19.27 5.50 5.57
C LYS A 28 -18.33 5.17 4.42
N THR A 29 -17.26 4.44 4.73
CA THR A 29 -16.30 3.91 3.77
C THR A 29 -16.26 2.39 3.87
N VAL A 30 -16.34 1.69 2.74
CA VAL A 30 -16.20 0.23 2.69
C VAL A 30 -15.09 -0.15 1.74
N THR A 31 -14.19 -1.01 2.19
CA THR A 31 -13.13 -1.56 1.34
C THR A 31 -12.76 -2.99 1.76
N VAL A 32 -11.93 -3.64 0.96
CA VAL A 32 -11.38 -4.95 1.25
C VAL A 32 -9.87 -4.87 1.14
N ILE A 33 -9.19 -5.42 2.15
CA ILE A 33 -7.73 -5.57 2.12
C ILE A 33 -7.36 -7.05 2.01
N THR A 34 -6.29 -7.32 1.28
CA THR A 34 -5.64 -8.64 1.25
C THR A 34 -4.35 -8.61 2.04
N VAL A 35 -4.19 -9.59 2.92
CA VAL A 35 -2.96 -9.84 3.68
C VAL A 35 -2.48 -11.23 3.32
N ASN A 36 -1.19 -11.36 3.00
CA ASN A 36 -0.58 -12.67 2.76
C ASN A 36 -0.06 -13.23 4.07
N HIS A 37 -0.27 -14.53 4.29
CA HIS A 37 0.30 -15.27 5.39
C HIS A 37 1.16 -16.41 4.82
N ASP A 38 2.47 -16.25 4.96
CA ASP A 38 3.49 -17.22 4.53
C ASP A 38 4.03 -17.96 5.76
N TRP A 39 4.09 -19.29 5.71
CA TRP A 39 4.66 -20.11 6.77
C TRP A 39 5.25 -21.41 6.23
N ILE A 40 6.11 -22.05 7.02
CA ILE A 40 6.67 -23.38 6.74
C ILE A 40 5.91 -24.39 7.58
N ASP A 41 5.37 -25.43 6.95
CA ASP A 41 4.72 -26.52 7.68
C ASP A 41 5.78 -27.41 8.34
N GLN A 42 5.68 -27.60 9.66
CA GLN A 42 6.66 -28.36 10.43
C GLN A 42 6.60 -29.87 10.18
N GLN A 43 5.51 -30.39 9.60
CA GLN A 43 5.36 -31.82 9.32
C GLN A 43 5.84 -32.21 7.92
N THR A 44 5.64 -31.32 6.94
CA THR A 44 5.97 -31.59 5.53
C THR A 44 7.21 -30.86 5.03
N ASP A 45 7.72 -29.88 5.78
CA ASP A 45 8.83 -28.99 5.39
C ASP A 45 8.55 -28.18 4.12
N GLU A 46 7.27 -28.00 3.79
CA GLU A 46 6.83 -27.26 2.61
C GLU A 46 6.50 -25.80 2.94
N ASN A 47 6.89 -24.90 2.02
CA ASN A 47 6.47 -23.50 2.05
C ASN A 47 4.99 -23.39 1.66
N ASN A 48 4.19 -22.86 2.56
CA ASN A 48 2.78 -22.60 2.36
C ASN A 48 2.51 -21.10 2.37
N ASN A 49 1.53 -20.70 1.54
CA ASN A 49 1.04 -19.33 1.47
C ASN A 49 -0.49 -19.36 1.43
N THR A 50 -1.12 -18.50 2.21
CA THR A 50 -2.54 -18.21 2.08
C THR A 50 -2.82 -16.72 2.04
N VAL A 51 -3.85 -16.33 1.28
CA VAL A 51 -4.29 -14.94 1.15
C VAL A 51 -5.56 -14.75 1.98
N CYS A 52 -5.49 -13.87 2.96
CA CYS A 52 -6.62 -13.50 3.80
C CYS A 52 -7.28 -12.23 3.25
N PHE A 53 -8.57 -12.30 2.96
CA PHE A 53 -9.40 -11.15 2.59
C PHE A 53 -10.09 -10.64 3.85
N ILE A 54 -9.93 -9.35 4.14
CA ILE A 54 -10.50 -8.69 5.30
C ILE A 54 -11.39 -7.55 4.81
N ASP A 55 -12.68 -7.68 5.05
CA ASP A 55 -13.66 -6.63 4.80
C ASP A 55 -13.56 -5.56 5.90
N ILE A 56 -13.34 -4.31 5.50
CA ILE A 56 -13.24 -3.16 6.40
C ILE A 56 -14.40 -2.22 6.12
N GLU A 57 -15.18 -1.97 7.18
CA GLU A 57 -16.19 -0.93 7.22
C GLU A 57 -15.78 0.13 8.24
N ALA A 58 -15.59 1.37 7.76
CA ALA A 58 -15.34 2.52 8.61
C ALA A 58 -16.55 3.45 8.59
N THR A 59 -17.09 3.73 9.76
CA THR A 59 -18.20 4.67 9.97
C THR A 59 -17.80 5.71 10.99
N GLY A 60 -18.16 6.96 10.76
CA GLY A 60 -17.85 8.05 11.66
C GLY A 60 -18.99 9.04 11.84
N THR A 61 -18.75 10.03 12.68
CA THR A 61 -19.57 11.22 12.81
C THR A 61 -19.38 12.16 11.60
N ALA A 62 -20.16 13.24 11.51
CA ALA A 62 -20.02 14.20 10.40
C ALA A 62 -18.62 14.83 10.32
N ASP A 63 -17.93 14.98 11.46
CA ASP A 63 -16.59 15.56 11.56
C ASP A 63 -15.49 14.61 11.01
N ASP A 64 -15.72 13.30 11.09
CA ASP A 64 -14.79 12.27 10.59
C ASP A 64 -14.75 12.17 9.07
N LYS A 65 -15.64 12.91 8.37
CA LYS A 65 -15.74 12.95 6.91
C LYS A 65 -14.39 13.25 6.26
N ALA A 66 -13.66 14.24 6.78
CA ALA A 66 -12.37 14.65 6.20
C ALA A 66 -11.31 13.56 6.32
N LEU A 67 -11.31 12.83 7.45
CA LEU A 67 -10.37 11.73 7.71
C LEU A 67 -10.67 10.54 6.80
N LEU A 68 -11.94 10.15 6.68
CA LEU A 68 -12.36 9.05 5.83
C LEU A 68 -12.13 9.36 4.35
N LEU A 69 -12.37 10.59 3.92
CA LEU A 69 -12.09 11.02 2.55
C LEU A 69 -10.59 11.00 2.25
N LYS A 70 -9.76 11.49 3.17
CA LYS A 70 -8.31 11.42 3.04
C LYS A 70 -7.81 9.99 2.89
N VAL A 71 -8.31 9.04 3.68
CA VAL A 71 -7.94 7.62 3.55
C VAL A 71 -8.29 7.06 2.17
N VAL A 72 -9.43 7.48 1.59
CA VAL A 72 -9.81 7.09 0.23
C VAL A 72 -8.89 7.72 -0.82
N GLU A 73 -8.52 8.99 -0.66
CA GLU A 73 -7.59 9.68 -1.56
C GLU A 73 -6.19 9.08 -1.50
N ASP A 74 -5.65 8.84 -0.31
CA ASP A 74 -4.35 8.20 -0.10
C ASP A 74 -4.34 6.78 -0.68
N ALA A 75 -5.43 6.02 -0.48
CA ALA A 75 -5.62 4.70 -1.08
C ALA A 75 -5.60 4.73 -2.61
N LYS A 76 -6.27 5.71 -3.21
CA LYS A 76 -6.28 5.91 -4.67
C LYS A 76 -4.91 6.32 -5.19
N GLN A 77 -4.23 7.25 -4.52
CA GLN A 77 -2.89 7.69 -4.90
C GLN A 77 -1.88 6.53 -4.82
N GLN A 78 -2.03 5.63 -3.86
CA GLN A 78 -1.18 4.44 -3.74
C GLN A 78 -1.46 3.40 -4.84
N ALA A 79 -2.70 3.31 -5.33
CA ALA A 79 -3.06 2.51 -6.50
C ALA A 79 -2.59 3.17 -7.82
N ASP A 80 -2.63 4.49 -7.91
CA ASP A 80 -2.21 5.32 -9.06
C ASP A 80 -0.69 5.59 -9.13
N ILE A 81 0.13 4.90 -8.33
CA ILE A 81 1.54 4.71 -8.69
C ILE A 81 1.58 3.68 -9.82
N SER A 82 1.08 4.10 -10.98
CA SER A 82 1.06 3.34 -12.22
C SER A 82 2.47 2.89 -12.56
N VAL A 83 2.56 1.73 -13.21
CA VAL A 83 3.78 1.24 -13.87
C VAL A 83 4.48 2.36 -14.65
N ASP A 84 3.74 3.32 -15.21
CA ASP A 84 4.26 4.54 -15.86
C ASP A 84 5.12 5.44 -14.96
N GLN A 85 4.76 5.62 -13.68
CA GLN A 85 5.61 6.35 -12.72
C GLN A 85 6.84 5.54 -12.35
N LEU A 86 6.74 4.21 -12.27
CA LEU A 86 7.88 3.32 -12.03
C LEU A 86 8.81 3.23 -13.25
N GLU A 87 8.26 3.26 -14.47
CA GLU A 87 9.00 3.29 -15.73
C GLU A 87 9.69 4.63 -15.92
N ASN A 88 9.00 5.76 -15.71
CA ASN A 88 9.63 7.07 -15.75
C ASN A 88 10.72 7.22 -14.68
N LYS A 89 10.48 6.68 -13.47
CA LYS A 89 11.47 6.69 -12.40
C LYS A 89 12.65 5.77 -12.71
N SER A 90 12.41 4.59 -13.29
CA SER A 90 13.44 3.68 -13.80
C SER A 90 14.27 4.34 -14.91
N GLN A 91 13.63 4.94 -15.92
CA GLN A 91 14.30 5.67 -17.00
C GLN A 91 15.14 6.83 -16.48
N SER A 92 14.66 7.55 -15.45
CA SER A 92 15.41 8.66 -14.84
C SER A 92 16.57 8.20 -13.93
N LEU A 93 16.46 7.02 -13.32
CA LEU A 93 17.45 6.49 -12.39
C LEU A 93 18.55 5.68 -13.08
N PHE A 94 18.18 4.96 -14.14
CA PHE A 94 19.09 4.04 -14.82
C PHE A 94 19.54 4.55 -16.17
N GLY A 95 18.77 5.41 -16.85
CA GLY A 95 19.08 5.84 -18.22
C GLY A 95 19.22 4.66 -19.19
N THR A 96 19.14 4.90 -20.49
CA THR A 96 19.52 3.89 -21.49
C THR A 96 21.03 3.78 -21.69
N ASP A 97 21.84 4.47 -20.88
CA ASP A 97 23.28 4.43 -20.99
C ASP A 97 23.80 3.23 -20.20
N ASP A 98 24.37 2.28 -20.94
CA ASP A 98 24.98 1.05 -20.46
C ASP A 98 25.77 1.31 -19.16
N ILE A 99 25.46 0.60 -18.07
CA ILE A 99 26.07 0.82 -16.73
C ILE A 99 27.61 0.80 -16.79
N ARG A 100 28.18 0.14 -17.81
CA ARG A 100 29.62 0.06 -18.11
C ARG A 100 30.24 1.37 -18.62
N ALA A 101 29.43 2.32 -19.06
CA ALA A 101 29.84 3.64 -19.56
C ALA A 101 29.71 4.76 -18.50
N LEU A 102 29.10 4.46 -17.35
CA LEU A 102 28.94 5.42 -16.27
C LEU A 102 30.24 5.59 -15.49
N SER A 103 30.59 6.85 -15.19
CA SER A 103 31.76 7.14 -14.36
C SER A 103 31.54 6.71 -12.90
N ASP A 104 32.63 6.37 -12.19
CA ASP A 104 32.60 6.00 -10.77
C ASP A 104 31.87 7.02 -9.88
N VAL A 105 31.92 8.30 -10.25
CA VAL A 105 31.22 9.38 -9.54
C VAL A 105 29.70 9.27 -9.71
N GLN A 106 29.22 8.94 -10.91
CA GLN A 106 27.80 8.75 -11.19
C GLN A 106 27.27 7.49 -10.50
N LEU A 107 28.04 6.40 -10.53
CA LEU A 107 27.70 5.16 -9.84
C LEU A 107 27.60 5.36 -8.33
N LYS A 108 28.55 6.07 -7.71
CA LYS A 108 28.49 6.43 -6.28
C LYS A 108 27.29 7.31 -5.95
N ARG A 109 26.93 8.25 -6.82
CA ARG A 109 25.76 9.12 -6.62
C ARG A 109 24.44 8.33 -6.68
N ILE A 110 24.34 7.37 -7.60
CA ILE A 110 23.19 6.48 -7.71
C ILE A 110 23.12 5.57 -6.49
N ALA A 111 24.22 4.93 -6.09
CA ALA A 111 24.28 4.07 -4.91
C ALA A 111 23.85 4.79 -3.63
N ASN A 112 24.33 6.02 -3.41
CA ASN A 112 23.93 6.83 -2.26
C ASN A 112 22.46 7.23 -2.29
N THR A 113 21.88 7.44 -3.48
CA THR A 113 20.45 7.73 -3.63
C THR A 113 19.57 6.52 -3.30
N ILE A 114 20.03 5.31 -3.63
CA ILE A 114 19.33 4.05 -3.30
C ILE A 114 19.41 3.75 -1.80
N LEU A 115 20.56 4.00 -1.17
CA LEU A 115 20.80 3.70 0.25
C LEU A 115 20.20 4.74 1.22
N ALA A 116 19.82 5.93 0.73
CA ALA A 116 19.27 7.01 1.55
C ALA A 116 17.74 6.95 1.72
N LYS A 117 17.09 5.85 1.31
CA LYS A 117 15.65 5.65 1.38
C LYS A 117 15.31 4.35 2.08
#